data_AF-A0AAD1SK64-F1
#
_entry.id   AF-A0AAD1SK64-F1
#
_cell.length_a   1.000
_cell.length_b   1.000
_cell.length_c   1.000
_cell.angle_alpha   90.00
_cell.angle_beta   90.00
_cell.angle_gamma   90.00
#
_symmetry.space_group_name_H-M   'P 1'
#
loop_
_entity.id
_entity.type
_entity.pdbx_description
1 polymer ?
#
loop_
_entity_poly.entity_id
_entity_poly.type
_entity_poly.pdbx_seq_one_letter_code
_entity_poly.pdbx_strand_id
1 'polypeptide(L)'
;MHAVGVGTKSVTFFGTVEKVYSFSSSSTHRWDILKKYVLIRVKRSCNTRWSSTHEAVCVLAEHTEKIIDALEALRVGPEETSEPRGDAGSLLVCIMTYVFFSFLHFWNPVLTEVNDTQIYLQQEGLALDQCVQKLKALTLFCHEKRDSLVSKATEKALQVCKTYCIPTERRVGRRKKMDGENSCDAGLTLIQETSREQLEAIDQLQAEIKKHTMQMNAAAICFFANSNIVGY
;
A
#
# COMPACT_ATOMS: atom_id res chain seq x y z
N MET A 1 -7.17 -6.79 11.03
CA MET A 1 -5.96 -6.04 10.63
C MET A 1 -4.88 -6.30 11.68
N HIS A 2 -4.35 -7.53 11.73
CA HIS A 2 -3.31 -7.96 12.68
C HIS A 2 -2.52 -9.11 12.05
N ALA A 3 -1.65 -8.79 11.10
CA ALA A 3 -0.53 -9.61 10.63
C ALA A 3 0.04 -8.97 9.36
N VAL A 4 0.63 -7.79 9.53
CA VAL A 4 1.91 -7.38 8.95
C VAL A 4 2.43 -6.41 10.02
N GLY A 5 3.65 -6.58 10.50
CA GLY A 5 4.27 -5.68 11.48
C GLY A 5 4.67 -4.36 10.82
N VAL A 6 3.69 -3.66 10.27
CA VAL A 6 3.89 -2.54 9.37
C VAL A 6 4.58 -1.40 10.12
N GLY A 7 5.71 -0.91 9.59
CA GLY A 7 6.33 0.33 10.04
C GLY A 7 5.28 1.44 10.11
N THR A 8 5.39 2.32 11.11
CA THR A 8 4.34 3.31 11.44
C THR A 8 3.80 4.08 10.22
N LYS A 9 4.64 4.31 9.19
CA LYS A 9 4.25 5.02 7.97
C LYS A 9 3.37 4.20 7.03
N SER A 10 3.59 2.89 6.88
CA SER A 10 2.77 2.06 6.00
C SER A 10 1.38 1.76 6.61
N VAL A 11 1.26 1.68 7.95
CA VAL A 11 -0.05 1.61 8.62
C VAL A 11 -0.82 2.90 8.35
N THR A 12 -0.13 4.03 8.50
CA THR A 12 -0.71 5.35 8.24
C THR A 12 -1.14 5.50 6.79
N PHE A 13 -0.35 4.99 5.84
CA PHE A 13 -0.71 4.95 4.42
C PHE A 13 -2.02 4.18 4.20
N PHE A 14 -2.12 2.92 4.62
CA PHE A 14 -3.34 2.12 4.43
C PHE A 14 -4.55 2.70 5.17
N GLY A 15 -4.35 3.25 6.36
CA GLY A 15 -5.41 3.96 7.08
C GLY A 15 -5.89 5.21 6.33
N THR A 16 -5.00 5.90 5.62
CA THR A 16 -5.38 7.06 4.78
C THR A 16 -6.18 6.60 3.56
N VAL A 17 -5.73 5.53 2.88
CA VAL A 17 -6.47 4.90 1.77
C VAL A 17 -7.89 4.53 2.22
N GLU A 18 -8.04 3.82 3.33
CA GLU A 18 -9.34 3.40 3.87
C GLU A 18 -10.25 4.59 4.19
N LYS A 19 -9.69 5.67 4.76
CA LYS A 19 -10.46 6.89 5.05
C LYS A 19 -10.95 7.59 3.79
N VAL A 20 -10.18 7.63 2.70
CA VAL A 20 -10.62 8.22 1.42
C VAL A 20 -11.86 7.50 0.90
N TYR A 21 -11.84 6.17 0.90
CA TYR A 21 -12.98 5.36 0.46
C TYR A 21 -14.18 5.45 1.41
N SER A 22 -13.95 5.42 2.72
CA SER A 22 -15.00 5.54 3.73
C SER A 22 -15.68 6.91 3.67
N PHE A 23 -14.90 7.97 3.55
CA PHE A 23 -15.41 9.33 3.33
C PHE A 23 -16.27 9.36 2.06
N SER A 24 -15.74 8.93 0.92
CA SER A 24 -16.47 9.01 -0.35
C SER A 24 -17.74 8.16 -0.38
N SER A 25 -17.71 6.94 0.17
CA SER A 25 -18.85 6.01 0.15
C SER A 25 -19.95 6.33 1.16
N SER A 26 -19.67 7.16 2.16
CA SER A 26 -20.66 7.57 3.16
C SER A 26 -21.72 8.56 2.65
N SER A 27 -21.60 9.05 1.41
CA SER A 27 -22.61 9.88 0.74
C SER A 27 -22.71 9.54 -0.74
N THR A 28 -23.93 9.41 -1.25
CA THR A 28 -24.17 9.18 -2.69
C THR A 28 -23.60 10.32 -3.54
N HIS A 29 -23.72 11.56 -3.07
CA HIS A 29 -23.14 12.73 -3.74
C HIS A 29 -21.61 12.66 -3.83
N ARG A 30 -20.93 12.37 -2.71
CA ARG A 30 -19.45 12.23 -2.66
C ARG A 30 -18.97 11.04 -3.50
N TRP A 31 -19.71 9.94 -3.47
CA TRP A 31 -19.42 8.77 -4.29
C TRP A 31 -19.57 9.06 -5.78
N ASP A 32 -20.60 9.81 -6.17
CA ASP A 32 -20.81 10.23 -7.55
C ASP A 32 -19.72 11.19 -8.02
N ILE A 33 -19.26 12.11 -7.17
CA ILE A 33 -18.08 12.93 -7.46
C ILE A 33 -16.87 12.04 -7.71
N LEU A 34 -16.53 11.13 -6.79
CA LEU A 34 -15.38 10.24 -6.97
C LEU A 34 -15.45 9.41 -8.26
N LYS A 35 -16.63 8.88 -8.61
CA LYS A 35 -16.86 8.12 -9.86
C LYS A 35 -16.72 8.93 -11.13
N LYS A 36 -16.92 10.26 -11.11
CA LYS A 36 -16.64 11.12 -12.29
C LYS A 36 -15.15 11.15 -12.61
N TYR A 37 -14.32 10.94 -11.60
CA TYR A 37 -12.87 11.05 -11.68
C TYR A 37 -12.19 9.68 -11.83
N VAL A 38 -12.76 8.64 -11.21
CA VAL A 38 -12.23 7.28 -11.19
C VAL A 38 -13.13 6.36 -12.00
N LEU A 39 -12.57 5.66 -12.99
CA LEU A 39 -13.26 4.52 -13.63
C LEU A 39 -13.26 3.33 -12.66
N ILE A 40 -14.09 3.38 -11.63
CA ILE A 40 -14.29 2.26 -10.72
C ILE A 40 -15.00 1.18 -11.54
N ARG A 41 -14.24 0.19 -12.03
CA ARG A 41 -14.83 -1.01 -12.61
C ARG A 41 -15.43 -1.79 -11.46
N VAL A 42 -16.66 -1.47 -11.09
CA VAL A 42 -17.46 -2.27 -10.16
C VAL A 42 -17.76 -3.61 -10.83
N LYS A 43 -16.76 -4.50 -10.89
CA LYS A 43 -16.99 -5.93 -10.94
C LYS A 43 -17.22 -6.32 -9.49
N ARG A 44 -18.27 -7.09 -9.20
CA ARG A 44 -18.59 -7.57 -7.84
C ARG A 44 -17.28 -7.91 -7.12
N SER A 45 -16.99 -7.15 -6.07
CA SER A 45 -15.78 -7.26 -5.25
C SER A 45 -15.56 -8.73 -4.89
N CYS A 46 -14.47 -9.31 -5.39
CA CYS A 46 -14.09 -10.67 -5.04
C CYS A 46 -13.80 -10.77 -3.53
N ASN A 47 -14.18 -11.91 -2.95
CA ASN A 47 -14.43 -12.21 -1.53
C ASN A 47 -13.26 -12.02 -0.53
N THR A 48 -12.16 -11.34 -0.87
CA THR A 48 -11.03 -11.20 0.04
C THR A 48 -10.61 -9.76 0.25
N ARG A 49 -10.17 -9.50 1.49
CA ARG A 49 -9.67 -8.20 1.94
C ARG A 49 -8.51 -7.66 1.10
N TRP A 50 -7.61 -8.53 0.64
CA TRP A 50 -6.44 -8.15 -0.17
C TRP A 50 -6.80 -7.61 -1.54
N SER A 51 -7.78 -8.22 -2.22
CA SER A 51 -8.21 -7.75 -3.54
C SER A 51 -8.85 -6.38 -3.50
N SER A 52 -9.67 -6.10 -2.47
CA SER A 52 -10.23 -4.77 -2.27
C SER A 52 -9.15 -3.72 -1.94
N THR A 53 -8.16 -4.07 -1.11
CA THR A 53 -7.03 -3.18 -0.84
C THR A 53 -6.17 -2.92 -2.09
N HIS A 54 -5.92 -3.95 -2.91
CA HIS A 54 -5.22 -3.81 -4.19
C HIS A 54 -5.96 -2.86 -5.14
N GLU A 55 -7.26 -3.09 -5.34
CA GLU A 55 -8.10 -2.22 -6.19
C GLU A 55 -8.06 -0.77 -5.71
N ALA A 56 -8.19 -0.56 -4.39
CA ALA A 56 -8.17 0.76 -3.80
C ALA A 56 -6.86 1.52 -4.06
N VAL A 57 -5.72 0.85 -3.86
CA VAL A 57 -4.38 1.40 -4.10
C VAL A 57 -4.10 1.61 -5.59
N CYS A 58 -4.54 0.69 -6.44
CA CYS A 58 -4.39 0.77 -7.88
C CYS A 58 -5.11 1.99 -8.45
N VAL A 59 -6.39 2.17 -8.09
CA VAL A 59 -7.19 3.34 -8.41
C VAL A 59 -6.52 4.64 -7.94
N LEU A 60 -6.03 4.67 -6.69
CA LEU A 60 -5.37 5.85 -6.16
C LEU A 60 -4.11 6.19 -6.94
N ALA A 61 -3.33 5.18 -7.34
CA ALA A 61 -2.11 5.38 -8.11
C ALA A 61 -2.36 5.81 -9.56
N GLU A 62 -3.44 5.33 -10.18
CA GLU A 62 -3.83 5.68 -11.57
C GLU A 62 -4.52 7.04 -11.69
N HIS A 63 -5.21 7.47 -10.62
CA HIS A 63 -6.05 8.66 -10.62
C HIS A 63 -5.68 9.66 -9.54
N THR A 64 -4.42 9.66 -9.10
CA THR A 64 -3.89 10.52 -8.03
C THR A 64 -4.35 11.97 -8.16
N GLU A 65 -4.08 12.61 -9.31
CA GLU A 65 -4.40 14.02 -9.56
C GLU A 65 -5.91 14.28 -9.43
N LYS A 66 -6.71 13.40 -10.03
CA LYS A 66 -8.16 13.56 -10.02
C LYS A 66 -8.78 13.36 -8.64
N ILE A 67 -8.19 12.51 -7.81
CA ILE A 67 -8.63 12.31 -6.42
C ILE A 67 -8.28 13.52 -5.57
N ILE A 68 -7.12 14.15 -5.81
CA ILE A 68 -6.77 15.43 -5.20
C ILE A 68 -7.79 16.49 -5.61
N ASP A 69 -8.07 16.65 -6.90
CA ASP A 69 -9.05 17.61 -7.42
C ASP A 69 -10.45 17.38 -6.82
N ALA A 70 -10.87 16.12 -6.70
CA ALA A 70 -12.16 15.77 -6.10
C ALA A 70 -12.23 16.18 -4.62
N LEU A 71 -11.18 15.91 -3.84
CA LEU A 71 -11.13 16.31 -2.44
C LEU A 71 -11.04 17.85 -2.29
N GLU A 72 -10.35 18.54 -3.20
CA GLU A 72 -10.34 20.01 -3.22
C GLU A 72 -11.71 20.59 -3.53
N ALA A 73 -12.42 20.03 -4.51
CA ALA A 73 -13.78 20.40 -4.83
C ALA A 73 -14.73 20.19 -3.65
N LEU A 74 -14.59 19.07 -2.92
CA LEU A 74 -15.38 18.81 -1.72
C LEU A 74 -15.02 19.73 -0.54
N ARG A 75 -13.75 20.13 -0.42
CA ARG A 75 -13.30 21.09 0.60
C ARG A 75 -13.88 22.49 0.39
N VAL A 76 -13.94 22.95 -0.86
CA VAL A 76 -14.32 24.33 -1.22
C VAL A 76 -15.80 24.45 -1.64
N GLY A 77 -16.43 23.33 -2.00
CA GLY A 77 -17.79 23.29 -2.54
C GLY A 77 -18.86 23.78 -1.57
N PRO A 78 -19.87 24.54 -2.05
CA PRO A 78 -20.94 25.05 -1.21
C PRO A 78 -21.91 23.95 -0.75
N GLU A 79 -21.97 22.81 -1.46
CA GLU A 79 -22.93 21.72 -1.23
C GLU A 79 -22.64 20.88 0.02
N GLU A 80 -21.39 20.84 0.49
CA GLU A 80 -21.01 20.09 1.69
C GLU A 80 -21.27 20.88 2.98
N THR A 81 -21.54 20.21 4.09
CA THR A 81 -21.64 20.87 5.41
C THR A 81 -20.24 21.12 6.00
N SER A 82 -20.14 21.87 7.11
CA SER A 82 -18.85 22.27 7.69
C SER A 82 -17.94 21.08 8.07
N GLU A 83 -18.53 19.96 8.49
CA GLU A 83 -17.80 18.78 8.96
C GLU A 83 -17.17 17.98 7.80
N PRO A 84 -17.91 17.54 6.76
CA PRO A 84 -17.34 16.89 5.57
C PRO A 84 -16.31 17.75 4.83
N ARG A 85 -16.46 19.08 4.81
CA ARG A 85 -15.43 19.99 4.27
C ARG A 85 -14.13 19.91 5.07
N GLY A 86 -14.23 19.87 6.39
CA GLY A 86 -13.11 19.70 7.30
C GLY A 86 -12.42 18.34 7.12
N ASP A 87 -13.19 17.27 6.93
CA ASP A 87 -12.68 15.93 6.65
C ASP A 87 -11.94 15.88 5.31
N ALA A 88 -12.52 16.45 4.25
CA ALA A 88 -11.86 16.54 2.94
C ALA A 88 -10.53 17.31 3.03
N GLY A 89 -10.51 18.43 3.76
CA GLY A 89 -9.29 19.19 4.03
C GLY A 89 -8.24 18.38 4.80
N SER A 90 -8.66 17.62 5.81
CA SER A 90 -7.78 16.76 6.60
C SER A 90 -7.20 15.62 5.76
N LEU A 91 -8.01 15.00 4.90
CA LEU A 91 -7.57 13.97 3.96
C LEU A 91 -6.56 14.48 2.95
N LEU A 92 -6.77 15.68 2.40
CA LEU A 92 -5.79 16.34 1.54
C LEU A 92 -4.44 16.51 2.25
N VAL A 93 -4.43 16.96 3.50
CA VAL A 93 -3.18 17.10 4.27
C VAL A 93 -2.47 15.74 4.45
N CYS A 94 -3.21 14.65 4.65
CA CYS A 94 -2.63 13.32 4.74
C CYS A 94 -2.05 12.81 3.41
N ILE A 95 -2.74 13.06 2.30
CA ILE A 95 -2.35 12.62 0.95
C ILE A 95 -1.18 13.44 0.40
N MET A 96 -1.18 14.76 0.63
CA MET A 96 -0.22 15.72 0.06
C MET A 96 1.12 15.70 0.80
N THR A 97 1.70 14.51 0.95
CA THR A 97 2.99 14.29 1.60
C THR A 97 3.87 13.37 0.76
N TYR A 98 5.19 13.59 0.82
CA TYR A 98 6.15 12.69 0.19
C TYR A 98 5.98 11.24 0.63
N VAL A 99 5.72 11.01 1.93
CA VAL A 99 5.58 9.66 2.50
C VAL A 99 4.39 8.95 1.87
N PHE A 100 3.24 9.62 1.73
CA PHE A 100 2.05 9.01 1.14
C PHE A 100 2.30 8.60 -0.32
N PHE A 101 2.82 9.51 -1.17
CA PHE A 101 3.12 9.18 -2.56
C PHE A 101 4.19 8.10 -2.73
N SER A 102 5.20 8.10 -1.86
CA SER A 102 6.23 7.06 -1.86
C SER A 102 5.63 5.69 -1.55
N PHE A 103 4.80 5.58 -0.50
CA PHE A 103 4.12 4.32 -0.21
C PHE A 103 3.06 3.94 -1.25
N LEU A 104 2.38 4.90 -1.88
CA LEU A 104 1.44 4.64 -2.97
C LEU A 104 2.12 3.94 -4.14
N HIS A 105 3.25 4.49 -4.61
CA HIS A 105 4.00 3.92 -5.73
C HIS A 105 4.80 2.67 -5.36
N PHE A 106 5.13 2.48 -4.08
CA PHE A 106 5.73 1.25 -3.57
C PHE A 106 4.71 0.11 -3.50
N TRP A 107 3.56 0.33 -2.85
CA TRP A 107 2.57 -0.72 -2.63
C TRP A 107 1.80 -1.11 -3.89
N ASN A 108 1.57 -0.20 -4.84
CA ASN A 108 0.82 -0.52 -6.06
C ASN A 108 1.36 -1.75 -6.82
N PRO A 109 2.63 -1.80 -7.24
CA PRO A 109 3.18 -2.99 -7.91
C PRO A 109 3.27 -4.22 -7.00
N VAL A 110 3.54 -4.03 -5.70
CA VAL A 110 3.63 -5.16 -4.73
C VAL A 110 2.26 -5.83 -4.56
N LEU A 111 1.22 -5.04 -4.32
CA LEU A 111 -0.14 -5.54 -4.16
C LEU A 111 -0.70 -6.13 -5.45
N THR A 112 -0.25 -5.65 -6.61
CA THR A 112 -0.61 -6.25 -7.89
C THR A 112 -0.10 -7.69 -7.98
N GLU A 113 1.19 -7.93 -7.73
CA GLU A 113 1.74 -9.29 -7.78
C GLU A 113 1.15 -10.22 -6.69
N VAL A 114 0.89 -9.68 -5.49
CA VAL A 114 0.23 -10.42 -4.40
C VAL A 114 -1.20 -10.80 -4.79
N ASN A 115 -1.97 -9.85 -5.31
CA ASN A 115 -3.36 -10.10 -5.72
C ASN A 115 -3.42 -11.08 -6.90
N ASP A 116 -2.55 -10.95 -7.90
CA ASP A 116 -2.46 -11.87 -9.03
C ASP A 116 -2.11 -13.29 -8.57
N THR A 117 -1.19 -13.41 -7.61
CA THR A 117 -0.89 -14.69 -6.97
C THR A 117 -2.08 -15.26 -6.23
N GLN A 118 -2.80 -14.44 -5.47
CA GLN A 118 -3.95 -14.90 -4.73
C GLN A 118 -5.09 -15.35 -5.64
N ILE A 119 -5.39 -14.58 -6.69
CA ILE A 119 -6.41 -14.93 -7.70
C ILE A 119 -6.01 -16.24 -8.39
N TYR A 120 -4.74 -16.40 -8.76
CA TYR A 120 -4.25 -17.64 -9.34
C TYR A 120 -4.51 -18.80 -8.39
N LEU A 121 -4.06 -18.73 -7.13
CA LEU A 121 -4.21 -19.81 -6.14
C LEU A 121 -5.66 -20.17 -5.80
N GLN A 122 -6.63 -19.31 -6.11
CA GLN A 122 -8.05 -19.54 -5.89
C GLN A 122 -8.75 -20.24 -7.07
N GLN A 123 -8.05 -20.53 -8.16
CA GLN A 123 -8.60 -21.25 -9.29
C GLN A 123 -8.90 -22.71 -8.94
N GLU A 124 -10.07 -23.20 -9.38
CA GLU A 124 -10.44 -24.61 -9.23
C GLU A 124 -9.59 -25.51 -10.13
N GLY A 125 -9.25 -26.71 -9.65
CA GLY A 125 -8.52 -27.71 -10.43
C GLY A 125 -7.01 -27.47 -10.56
N LEU A 126 -6.43 -26.55 -9.78
CA LEU A 126 -4.99 -26.33 -9.78
C LEU A 126 -4.23 -27.51 -9.18
N ALA A 127 -3.20 -27.96 -9.91
CA ALA A 127 -2.26 -28.93 -9.39
C ALA A 127 -1.34 -28.27 -8.35
N LEU A 128 -0.97 -29.03 -7.32
CA LEU A 128 -0.18 -28.52 -6.20
C LEU A 128 1.17 -27.93 -6.65
N ASP A 129 1.81 -28.55 -7.63
CA ASP A 129 3.07 -28.08 -8.20
C ASP A 129 2.93 -26.68 -8.83
N GLN A 130 1.80 -26.39 -9.48
CA GLN A 130 1.48 -25.08 -10.02
C GLN A 130 1.32 -24.03 -8.92
N CYS A 131 0.67 -24.38 -7.80
CA CYS A 131 0.55 -23.51 -6.63
C CYS A 131 1.93 -23.17 -6.04
N VAL A 132 2.79 -24.17 -5.89
CA VAL A 132 4.17 -23.99 -5.40
C VAL A 132 4.99 -23.13 -6.36
N GLN A 133 4.86 -23.34 -7.68
CA GLN A 133 5.53 -22.51 -8.67
C GLN A 133 5.09 -21.05 -8.60
N LYS A 134 3.79 -20.77 -8.45
CA LYS A 134 3.28 -19.39 -8.33
C LYS A 134 3.81 -18.70 -7.07
N LEU A 135 3.83 -19.39 -5.92
CA LEU A 135 4.40 -18.85 -4.68
C LEU A 135 5.90 -18.61 -4.76
N LYS A 136 6.65 -19.49 -5.45
CA LYS A 136 8.08 -19.27 -5.74
C LYS A 136 8.30 -18.04 -6.61
N ALA A 137 7.47 -17.85 -7.64
CA ALA A 137 7.53 -16.67 -8.50
C ALA A 137 7.28 -15.38 -7.72
N LEU A 138 6.26 -15.35 -6.84
CA LEU A 138 6.01 -14.21 -5.95
C LEU A 138 7.21 -13.95 -5.01
N THR A 139 7.80 -15.01 -4.44
CA THR A 139 9.00 -14.88 -3.58
C THR A 139 10.18 -14.31 -4.35
N LEU A 140 10.39 -14.77 -5.60
CA LEU A 140 11.45 -14.28 -6.47
C LEU A 140 11.23 -12.82 -6.86
N PHE A 141 10.00 -12.44 -7.22
CA PHE A 141 9.63 -11.05 -7.49
C PHE A 141 10.01 -10.14 -6.32
N CYS A 142 9.58 -10.49 -5.10
CA CYS A 142 9.86 -9.66 -3.93
C CYS A 142 11.37 -9.54 -3.69
N HIS A 143 12.15 -10.59 -3.93
CA HIS A 143 13.60 -10.59 -3.74
C HIS A 143 14.34 -9.77 -4.81
N GLU A 144 14.10 -10.05 -6.09
CA GLU A 144 14.80 -9.42 -7.20
C GLU A 144 14.40 -7.96 -7.40
N LYS A 145 13.13 -7.62 -7.15
CA LYS A 145 12.63 -6.26 -7.36
C LYS A 145 12.77 -5.37 -6.14
N ARG A 146 13.16 -5.91 -4.98
CA ARG A 146 13.28 -5.23 -3.67
C ARG A 146 13.77 -3.79 -3.75
N ASP A 147 15.03 -3.60 -4.15
CA ASP A 147 15.64 -2.27 -4.14
C ASP A 147 15.10 -1.39 -5.28
N SER A 148 14.75 -2.01 -6.40
CA SER A 148 14.20 -1.31 -7.57
C SER A 148 12.80 -0.75 -7.32
N LEU A 149 11.98 -1.44 -6.52
CA LEU A 149 10.65 -0.98 -6.10
C LEU A 149 10.75 0.29 -5.27
N VAL A 150 11.65 0.29 -4.29
CA VAL A 150 11.91 1.45 -3.41
C VAL A 150 12.50 2.62 -4.19
N SER A 151 13.46 2.35 -5.08
CA SER A 151 14.09 3.39 -5.90
C SER A 151 13.08 4.05 -6.85
N LYS A 152 12.27 3.26 -7.54
CA LYS A 152 11.21 3.76 -8.45
C LYS A 152 10.10 4.49 -7.70
N ALA A 153 9.70 3.99 -6.52
CA ALA A 153 8.71 4.66 -5.68
C ALA A 153 9.20 6.03 -5.22
N THR A 154 10.46 6.10 -4.81
CA THR A 154 11.12 7.35 -4.42
C THR A 154 11.16 8.35 -5.58
N GLU A 155 11.62 7.92 -6.77
CA GLU A 155 11.68 8.78 -7.96
C GLU A 155 10.31 9.39 -8.30
N LYS A 156 9.27 8.54 -8.41
CA LYS A 156 7.91 9.00 -8.71
C LYS A 156 7.37 9.94 -7.64
N ALA A 157 7.56 9.60 -6.36
CA ALA A 157 7.11 10.46 -5.26
C ALA A 157 7.79 11.83 -5.29
N LEU A 158 9.09 11.91 -5.59
CA LEU A 158 9.81 13.17 -5.73
C LEU A 158 9.30 13.98 -6.93
N GLN A 159 8.99 13.33 -8.04
CA GLN A 159 8.39 14.00 -9.21
C GLN A 159 7.02 14.61 -8.88
N VAL A 160 6.16 13.86 -8.18
CA VAL A 160 4.86 14.36 -7.71
C VAL A 160 5.06 15.51 -6.73
N CYS A 161 5.95 15.37 -5.74
CA CYS A 161 6.23 16.43 -4.77
C CYS A 161 6.75 17.71 -5.44
N LYS A 162 7.59 17.58 -6.48
CA LYS A 162 8.06 18.73 -7.26
C LYS A 162 6.90 19.44 -7.97
N THR A 163 5.97 18.66 -8.54
CA THR A 163 4.79 19.19 -9.26
C THR A 163 3.86 19.98 -8.33
N TYR A 164 3.64 19.47 -7.12
CA TYR A 164 2.75 20.09 -6.12
C TYR A 164 3.48 20.98 -5.09
N CYS A 165 4.77 21.26 -5.29
CA CYS A 165 5.61 22.03 -4.36
C CYS A 165 5.58 21.52 -2.90
N ILE A 166 5.52 20.20 -2.72
CA ILE A 166 5.47 19.54 -1.41
C ILE A 166 6.89 19.45 -0.83
N PRO A 167 7.13 19.91 0.41
CA PRO A 167 8.43 19.76 1.06
C PRO A 167 8.81 18.29 1.29
N THR A 168 10.04 17.94 0.94
CA THR A 168 10.61 16.58 1.13
C THR A 168 11.62 16.51 2.27
N GLU A 169 11.79 17.61 3.01
CA GLU A 169 12.71 17.72 4.13
C GLU A 169 12.02 17.37 5.46
N ARG A 170 12.83 16.93 6.43
CA ARG A 170 12.35 16.73 7.80
C ARG A 170 12.06 18.09 8.43
N ARG A 171 10.82 18.31 8.89
CA ARG A 171 10.49 19.49 9.71
C ARG A 171 11.12 19.33 11.09
N VAL A 172 12.36 19.78 11.25
CA VAL A 172 13.04 19.79 12.55
C VAL A 172 12.47 20.95 13.37
N GLY A 173 11.76 20.64 14.46
CA GLY A 173 11.37 21.67 15.43
C GLY A 173 12.62 22.34 15.99
N ARG A 174 12.66 23.68 16.06
CA ARG A 174 13.78 24.41 16.67
C ARG A 174 13.95 23.95 18.12
N ARG A 175 14.93 23.09 18.38
CA ARG A 175 15.40 22.83 19.74
C ARG A 175 16.28 24.01 20.15
N LYS A 176 16.10 24.53 21.36
CA LYS A 176 16.96 25.56 21.93
C LYS A 176 18.33 24.92 22.17
N LYS A 177 19.32 25.22 21.34
CA LYS A 177 20.70 24.74 21.52
C LYS A 177 21.29 25.38 22.78
N MET A 178 22.00 24.60 23.58
CA MET A 178 22.82 25.14 24.67
C MET A 178 24.19 25.57 24.11
N ASP A 179 24.82 26.57 24.75
CA ASP A 179 26.14 27.04 24.36
C ASP A 179 27.16 25.88 24.48
N GLY A 180 27.78 25.50 23.35
CA GLY A 180 28.75 24.40 23.24
C GLY A 180 28.28 23.14 22.50
N GLU A 181 27.00 23.06 22.09
CA GLU A 181 26.45 21.91 21.37
C GLU A 181 26.71 22.01 19.84
N ASN A 182 27.88 21.52 19.40
CA ASN A 182 28.31 21.52 18.00
C ASN A 182 27.91 20.27 17.19
N SER A 183 27.12 19.35 17.75
CA SER A 183 26.63 18.19 16.98
C SER A 183 25.47 18.63 16.07
N CYS A 184 25.71 18.51 14.77
CA CYS A 184 24.63 18.34 13.80
C CYS A 184 24.10 16.92 14.02
N ASP A 185 22.85 16.81 14.47
CA ASP A 185 22.18 15.53 14.64
C ASP A 185 22.16 14.82 13.28
N ALA A 186 23.07 13.86 13.08
CA ALA A 186 23.26 13.13 11.82
C ALA A 186 22.17 12.04 11.65
N GLY A 187 20.92 12.43 11.87
CA GLY A 187 19.76 11.58 11.65
C GLY A 187 19.57 11.29 10.17
N LEU A 188 18.92 10.15 9.87
CA LEU A 188 18.50 9.82 8.50
C LEU A 188 17.58 10.91 7.95
N THR A 189 17.71 11.19 6.66
CA THR A 189 16.76 12.07 5.94
C THR A 189 15.38 11.41 5.82
N LEU A 190 14.33 12.20 5.60
CA LEU A 190 12.97 11.68 5.40
C LEU A 190 12.90 10.61 4.30
N ILE A 191 13.65 10.82 3.21
CA ILE A 191 13.73 9.89 2.07
C ILE A 191 14.39 8.58 2.50
N GLN A 192 15.50 8.65 3.22
CA GLN A 192 16.22 7.47 3.71
C GLN A 192 15.40 6.69 4.74
N GLU A 193 14.73 7.38 5.68
CA GLU A 193 13.82 6.74 6.65
C GLU A 193 12.67 6.03 5.94
N THR A 194 12.04 6.69 4.96
CA THR A 194 10.93 6.12 4.20
C THR A 194 11.39 4.91 3.38
N SER A 195 12.55 5.01 2.73
CA SER A 195 13.14 3.90 1.98
C SER A 195 13.45 2.71 2.88
N ARG A 196 14.00 2.96 4.08
CA ARG A 196 14.26 1.91 5.08
C ARG A 196 12.97 1.20 5.49
N GLU A 197 11.91 1.92 5.82
CA GLU A 197 10.62 1.31 6.18
C GLU A 197 9.99 0.51 5.04
N GLN A 198 10.16 0.94 3.79
CA GLN A 198 9.70 0.18 2.62
C GLN A 198 10.47 -1.13 2.45
N LEU A 199 11.80 -1.09 2.63
CA LEU A 199 12.65 -2.28 2.60
C LEU A 199 12.27 -3.26 3.72
N GLU A 200 12.04 -2.76 4.93
CA GLU A 200 11.55 -3.58 6.05
C GLU A 200 10.17 -4.20 5.73
N ALA A 201 9.25 -3.44 5.12
CA ALA A 201 7.93 -3.94 4.78
C ALA A 201 7.95 -5.07 3.75
N ILE A 202 8.78 -4.97 2.70
CA ILE A 202 8.89 -6.06 1.71
C ILE A 202 9.61 -7.28 2.28
N ASP A 203 10.60 -7.10 3.16
CA ASP A 203 11.29 -8.21 3.83
C ASP A 203 10.34 -9.00 4.75
N GLN A 204 9.48 -8.29 5.48
CA GLN A 204 8.43 -8.93 6.29
C GLN A 204 7.44 -9.71 5.41
N LEU A 205 6.97 -9.10 4.32
CA LEU A 205 6.08 -9.76 3.37
C LEU A 205 6.72 -11.04 2.80
N GLN A 206 8.01 -10.99 2.42
CA GLN A 206 8.75 -12.15 1.97
C GLN A 206 8.82 -13.25 3.04
N ALA A 207 9.09 -12.90 4.29
CA ALA A 207 9.17 -13.86 5.39
C ALA A 207 7.81 -14.55 5.62
N GLU A 208 6.71 -13.80 5.54
CA GLU A 208 5.35 -14.34 5.65
C GLU A 208 5.01 -15.27 4.48
N ILE A 209 5.30 -14.88 3.23
CA ILE A 209 5.07 -15.72 2.04
C ILE A 209 5.87 -17.03 2.12
N LYS A 210 7.15 -16.95 2.53
CA LYS A 210 8.00 -18.14 2.72
C LYS A 210 7.41 -19.08 3.76
N LYS A 211 6.95 -18.53 4.90
CA LYS A 211 6.31 -19.32 5.96
C LYS A 211 5.06 -20.06 5.44
N HIS A 212 4.20 -19.39 4.68
CA HIS A 212 3.00 -20.01 4.10
C HIS A 212 3.35 -21.09 3.07
N THR A 213 4.37 -20.84 2.24
CA THR A 213 4.85 -21.81 1.25
C THR A 213 5.39 -23.08 1.92
N MET A 214 6.15 -22.94 3.01
CA MET A 214 6.64 -24.07 3.80
C MET A 214 5.51 -24.89 4.42
N GLN A 215 4.48 -24.23 4.96
CA GLN A 215 3.31 -24.89 5.53
C GLN A 215 2.52 -25.69 4.48
N MET A 216 2.33 -25.14 3.29
CA MET A 216 1.67 -25.85 2.18
C MET A 216 2.47 -27.09 1.74
N ASN A 217 3.79 -26.97 1.62
CA ASN A 217 4.66 -28.10 1.30
C ASN A 217 4.61 -29.20 2.37
N ALA A 218 4.62 -28.83 3.65
CA ALA A 218 4.51 -29.79 4.74
C ALA A 218 3.16 -30.52 4.73
N ALA A 219 2.06 -29.79 4.53
CA ALA A 219 0.72 -30.38 4.43
C ALA A 219 0.60 -31.36 3.25
N ALA A 220 1.20 -31.01 2.10
CA ALA A 220 1.26 -31.90 0.95
C ALA A 220 2.06 -33.17 1.24
N ILE A 221 3.25 -33.06 1.84
CA ILE A 221 4.08 -34.21 2.21
C ILE A 221 3.31 -35.13 3.17
N CYS A 222 2.62 -34.58 4.18
CA CYS A 222 1.77 -35.36 5.08
C CYS A 222 0.60 -36.03 4.36
N PHE A 223 -0.03 -35.35 3.40
CA PHE A 223 -1.13 -35.92 2.61
C PHE A 223 -0.65 -37.09 1.73
N PHE A 224 0.48 -36.94 1.03
CA PHE A 224 1.07 -38.02 0.24
C PHE A 224 1.61 -39.17 1.10
N ALA A 225 2.19 -38.87 2.27
CA ALA A 225 2.64 -39.90 3.22
C ALA A 225 1.47 -40.72 3.77
N ASN A 226 0.35 -40.07 4.12
CA ASN A 226 -0.85 -40.77 4.61
C ASN A 226 -1.58 -41.52 3.49
N SER A 227 -1.61 -40.98 2.27
CA SER A 227 -2.22 -41.65 1.10
C SER A 227 -1.49 -42.96 0.74
N ASN A 228 -0.17 -43.01 0.95
CA ASN A 228 0.65 -44.21 0.76
C ASN A 228 0.54 -45.23 1.91
N ILE A 229 -0.09 -44.87 3.03
CA ILE A 229 -0.30 -45.78 4.17
C ILE A 229 -1.67 -46.47 4.11
N VAL A 230 -2.66 -45.88 3.43
CA VAL A 230 -4.03 -46.45 3.28
C VAL A 230 -4.16 -47.30 1.99
N GLY A 231 -3.09 -47.45 1.22
CA GLY A 231 -3.04 -48.28 0.01
C GLY A 231 -2.42 -49.65 0.24
N TYR A 232 -3.02 -50.48 1.09
CA TYR A 232 -2.84 -51.94 1.15
C TYR A 232 -4.13 -52.62 1.60
#